data_AF-A0A6B3ET23-F1
#
_entry.id   AF-A0A6B3ET23-F1
#
_cell.length_a   1.000
_cell.length_b   1.000
_cell.length_c   1.000
_cell.angle_alpha   90.00
_cell.angle_beta   90.00
_cell.angle_gamma   90.00
#
_symmetry.space_group_name_H-M   'P 1'
#
loop_
_entity.id
_entity.type
_entity.pdbx_description
1 polymer ?
#
loop_
_entity_poly.entity_id
_entity_poly.type
_entity_poly.pdbx_seq_one_letter_code
_entity_poly.pdbx_strand_id
1 'polypeptide(L)'
;GGIFHGIQLWVNLPAKDKMKNPGYQDIRGGQVKLLTTPDGGALLRVIAGELDGHDGPGITHTPISLVHATVRPGAEATLPWREDFNGL
;
A
#
# COMPACT_ATOMS: atom_id res chain seq x y z
N GLY A 1 7.47 -28.10 1.34
CA GLY A 1 7.63 -27.06 0.29
C GLY A 1 6.28 -26.80 -0.36
N GLY A 2 6.13 -25.66 -1.05
CA GLY A 2 4.89 -25.23 -1.70
C GLY A 2 5.10 -23.99 -2.59
N ILE A 3 4.04 -23.49 -3.21
CA ILE A 3 4.10 -22.29 -4.06
C ILE A 3 4.43 -21.07 -3.20
N PHE A 4 5.46 -20.33 -3.61
CA PHE A 4 5.81 -19.02 -3.05
C PHE A 4 5.45 -17.94 -4.06
N HIS A 5 4.71 -16.91 -3.62
CA HIS A 5 4.35 -15.77 -4.43
C HIS A 5 4.41 -14.51 -3.57
N GLY A 6 5.14 -13.50 -4.05
CA GLY A 6 5.32 -12.24 -3.35
C GLY A 6 5.92 -11.18 -4.27
N ILE A 7 5.90 -9.94 -3.80
CA ILE A 7 6.47 -8.79 -4.49
C ILE A 7 7.55 -8.14 -3.62
N GLN A 8 8.49 -7.47 -4.26
CA GLN A 8 9.46 -6.61 -3.59
C GLN A 8 9.47 -5.26 -4.29
N LEU A 9 9.32 -4.19 -3.52
CA LEU A 9 9.35 -2.81 -3.99
C LEU A 9 10.47 -2.07 -3.28
N TRP A 10 11.31 -1.36 -4.04
CA TRP A 10 12.33 -0.47 -3.49
C TRP A 10 11.86 0.97 -3.61
N VAL A 11 11.78 1.65 -2.47
CA VAL A 11 11.42 3.07 -2.39
C VAL A 11 12.67 3.85 -2.04
N ASN A 12 13.07 4.79 -2.91
CA ASN A 12 14.25 5.61 -2.64
C ASN A 12 13.97 6.57 -1.48
N LEU A 13 14.98 6.83 -0.64
CA LEU A 13 14.91 7.80 0.44
C LEU A 13 15.29 9.20 -0.05
N PRO A 14 14.74 10.27 0.57
CA PRO A 14 15.24 11.63 0.37
C PRO A 14 16.72 11.71 0.73
N ALA A 15 17.48 12.59 0.06
CA ALA A 15 18.93 12.70 0.26
C ALA A 15 19.34 12.88 1.74
N LYS A 16 18.60 13.72 2.48
CA LYS A 16 18.81 13.98 3.92
C LYS A 16 18.65 12.74 4.81
N ASP A 17 17.95 11.73 4.33
CA ASP A 17 17.58 10.52 5.09
C ASP A 17 18.40 9.30 4.70
N LYS A 18 19.26 9.39 3.66
CA LYS A 18 20.03 8.25 3.14
C LYS A 18 20.98 7.59 4.15
N MET A 19 21.42 8.33 5.16
CA MET A 19 22.35 7.85 6.20
C MET A 19 21.68 7.65 7.56
N LYS A 20 20.34 7.62 7.61
CA LYS A 20 19.61 7.26 8.83
C LYS A 20 19.98 5.84 9.27
N ASN A 21 19.91 5.59 10.58
CA ASN A 21 20.02 4.24 11.11
C ASN A 21 18.98 3.33 10.44
N PRO A 22 19.35 2.08 10.09
CA PRO A 22 18.41 1.16 9.48
C PRO A 22 17.24 0.88 10.42
N GLY A 23 16.04 0.79 9.85
CA GLY A 23 14.82 0.45 10.55
C GLY A 23 14.16 -0.77 9.91
N TYR A 24 13.42 -1.53 10.71
CA TYR A 24 12.61 -2.64 10.22
C TYR A 24 11.19 -2.51 10.78
N GLN A 25 10.20 -2.80 9.95
CA GLN A 25 8.81 -2.84 10.33
C GLN A 25 8.19 -4.14 9.82
N ASP A 26 7.78 -5.03 10.73
CA ASP A 26 6.95 -6.19 10.41
C ASP A 26 5.49 -5.73 10.40
N ILE A 27 4.81 -5.91 9.26
CA ILE A 27 3.39 -5.61 9.10
C ILE A 27 2.69 -6.89 8.68
N ARG A 28 1.86 -7.42 9.56
CA ARG A 28 1.11 -8.65 9.34
C ARG A 28 -0.27 -8.37 8.77
N GLY A 29 -0.88 -9.38 8.16
CA GLY A 29 -2.18 -9.25 7.50
C GLY A 29 -3.32 -8.74 8.39
N GLY A 30 -3.25 -8.91 9.71
CA GLY A 30 -4.23 -8.37 10.64
C GLY A 30 -4.02 -6.89 11.03
N GLN A 31 -2.90 -6.28 10.61
CA GLN A 31 -2.56 -4.90 10.94
C GLN A 31 -2.85 -3.92 9.81
N VAL A 32 -3.01 -4.42 8.57
CA VAL A 32 -3.32 -3.56 7.43
C VAL A 32 -4.75 -3.06 7.50
N LYS A 33 -4.97 -1.84 7.00
CA LYS A 33 -6.32 -1.29 6.87
C LYS A 33 -7.02 -1.95 5.69
N LEU A 34 -8.20 -2.52 5.93
CA LEU A 34 -9.04 -3.12 4.90
C LEU A 34 -10.14 -2.14 4.50
N LEU A 35 -10.28 -1.92 3.20
CA LEU A 35 -11.38 -1.16 2.60
C LEU A 35 -12.06 -2.03 1.53
N THR A 36 -13.27 -1.66 1.15
CA THR A 36 -14.01 -2.32 0.08
C THR A 36 -14.80 -1.30 -0.72
N THR A 37 -15.04 -1.58 -2.00
CA THR A 37 -15.94 -0.78 -2.82
C THR A 37 -17.38 -0.89 -2.30
N PRO A 38 -18.26 0.09 -2.59
CA PRO A 38 -19.64 0.08 -2.08
C PRO A 38 -20.43 -1.19 -2.44
N ASP A 39 -20.11 -1.82 -3.56
CA ASP A 39 -20.71 -3.06 -4.04
C ASP A 39 -20.04 -4.34 -3.49
N GLY A 40 -18.97 -4.21 -2.70
CA GLY A 40 -18.17 -5.34 -2.21
C GLY A 40 -17.35 -6.05 -3.29
N GLY A 41 -17.23 -5.45 -4.48
CA GLY A 41 -16.57 -6.02 -5.65
C GLY A 41 -15.04 -6.05 -5.56
N ALA A 42 -14.45 -5.14 -4.78
CA ALA A 42 -13.01 -5.11 -4.52
C ALA A 42 -12.68 -5.11 -3.02
N LEU A 43 -11.57 -5.75 -2.67
CA LEU A 43 -10.92 -5.69 -1.36
C LEU A 43 -9.59 -4.96 -1.49
N LEU A 44 -9.43 -3.87 -0.76
CA LEU A 44 -8.23 -3.05 -0.75
C LEU A 44 -7.52 -3.22 0.59
N ARG A 45 -6.21 -3.48 0.55
CA ARG A 45 -5.34 -3.51 1.72
C ARG A 45 -4.42 -2.30 1.65
N VAL A 46 -4.64 -1.30 2.50
CA VAL A 46 -3.75 -0.14 2.59
C VAL A 46 -2.58 -0.52 3.49
N ILE A 47 -1.40 -0.68 2.88
CA ILE A 47 -0.18 -1.15 3.55
C ILE A 47 0.61 0.03 4.11
N ALA A 48 0.73 1.11 3.34
CA ALA A 48 1.43 2.33 3.72
C ALA A 48 0.81 3.55 3.01
N GLY A 49 1.00 4.74 3.58
CA GLY A 49 0.39 5.96 3.06
C GLY A 49 -1.09 6.05 3.39
N GLU A 50 -1.86 6.68 2.51
CA GLU A 50 -3.27 6.98 2.71
C GLU A 50 -4.08 6.71 1.44
N LEU A 51 -5.32 6.26 1.62
CA LEU A 51 -6.32 6.13 0.56
C LEU A 51 -7.72 6.49 1.11
N ASP A 52 -8.38 7.46 0.49
CA ASP A 52 -9.74 7.92 0.84
C ASP A 52 -9.94 8.27 2.34
N GLY A 53 -8.98 9.00 2.92
CA GLY A 53 -8.92 9.36 4.33
C GLY A 53 -8.52 8.22 5.26
N HIS A 54 -8.02 7.11 4.73
CA HIS A 54 -7.63 5.95 5.53
C HIS A 54 -6.14 5.64 5.46
N ASP A 55 -5.46 5.76 6.59
CA ASP A 55 -4.03 5.47 6.71
C ASP A 55 -3.72 3.97 6.78
N GLY A 56 -2.65 3.59 6.08
CA GLY A 56 -1.97 2.31 6.25
C GLY A 56 -1.00 2.35 7.42
N PRO A 57 -0.67 1.20 8.04
CA PRO A 57 0.21 1.13 9.20
C PRO A 57 1.70 1.35 8.86
N GLY A 58 2.09 1.29 7.59
CA GLY A 58 3.47 1.41 7.16
C GLY A 58 4.03 2.81 7.34
N ILE A 59 5.12 2.92 8.11
CA ILE A 59 5.84 4.16 8.33
C ILE A 59 6.76 4.39 7.13
N THR A 60 6.68 5.57 6.52
CA THR A 60 7.43 5.91 5.30
C THR A 60 8.23 7.18 5.48
N HIS A 61 9.34 7.29 4.75
CA HIS A 61 10.17 8.51 4.69
C HIS A 61 10.01 9.27 3.37
N THR A 62 9.57 8.57 2.33
CA THR A 62 9.17 9.14 1.04
C THR A 62 7.66 9.03 0.96
N PRO A 63 6.93 10.12 0.67
CA PRO A 63 5.50 10.06 0.46
C PRO A 63 5.15 8.99 -0.59
N ILE A 64 4.31 8.05 -0.21
CA ILE A 64 3.87 6.93 -1.06
C ILE A 64 2.53 6.41 -0.53
N SER A 65 1.66 5.97 -1.43
CA SER A 65 0.52 5.12 -1.10
C SER A 65 0.77 3.73 -1.69
N LEU A 66 0.76 2.69 -0.85
CA LEU A 66 0.92 1.30 -1.26
C LEU A 66 -0.34 0.53 -0.89
N VAL A 67 -1.10 0.14 -1.93
CA VAL A 67 -2.38 -0.55 -1.79
C VAL A 67 -2.32 -1.86 -2.56
N HIS A 68 -2.71 -2.96 -1.92
CA HIS A 68 -2.93 -4.24 -2.59
C HIS A 68 -4.43 -4.43 -2.82
N ALA A 69 -4.84 -4.36 -4.09
CA ALA A 69 -6.23 -4.55 -4.51
C ALA A 69 -6.48 -5.99 -4.97
N THR A 70 -7.60 -6.55 -4.54
CA THR A 70 -8.18 -7.78 -5.08
C THR A 70 -9.54 -7.44 -5.66
N VAL A 71 -9.68 -7.51 -6.99
CA VAL A 71 -10.93 -7.16 -7.70
C VAL A 71 -11.59 -8.44 -8.19
N ARG A 72 -12.88 -8.61 -7.90
CA ARG A 72 -13.65 -9.78 -8.36
C ARG A 72 -13.90 -9.70 -9.87
N PRO A 73 -14.07 -10.83 -10.56
CA PRO A 73 -14.44 -10.81 -11.98
C PRO A 73 -15.70 -9.97 -12.23
N GLY A 74 -15.61 -9.03 -13.19
CA GLY A 74 -16.70 -8.13 -13.54
C GLY A 74 -16.91 -6.93 -12.61
N ALA A 75 -16.16 -6.82 -11.51
CA ALA A 75 -16.15 -5.64 -10.66
C ALA A 75 -15.19 -4.57 -11.18
N GLU A 76 -15.43 -3.33 -10.79
CA GLU A 76 -14.59 -2.17 -11.07
C GLU A 76 -14.24 -1.47 -9.76
N ALA A 77 -13.05 -0.88 -9.70
CA ALA A 77 -12.62 -0.06 -8.57
C ALA A 77 -12.08 1.28 -9.08
N THR A 78 -12.80 2.36 -8.79
CA THR A 78 -12.33 3.73 -9.00
C THR A 78 -11.83 4.26 -7.66
N LEU A 79 -10.54 4.57 -7.59
CA LEU A 79 -9.89 5.00 -6.35
C LEU A 79 -9.50 6.48 -6.45
N PRO A 80 -9.72 7.30 -5.41
CA PRO A 80 -9.16 8.65 -5.38
C PRO A 80 -7.64 8.54 -5.32
N TRP A 81 -6.97 8.99 -6.37
CA TRP A 81 -5.52 8.97 -6.46
C TRP A 81 -4.94 10.37 -6.30
N ARG A 82 -3.79 10.45 -5.65
CA ARG A 82 -3.02 11.68 -5.55
C ARG A 82 -2.34 11.99 -6.87
N GLU A 83 -2.85 12.98 -7.59
CA GLU A 83 -2.32 13.37 -8.90
C GLU A 83 -0.87 13.87 -8.84
N ASP A 84 -0.40 14.32 -7.67
CA ASP A 84 0.99 14.74 -7.45
C ASP A 84 1.96 13.56 -7.27
N PHE A 85 1.46 12.32 -7.21
CA PHE A 85 2.27 11.10 -7.14
C PHE A 85 2.39 10.44 -8.50
N ASN A 86 3.55 9.87 -8.78
CA ASN A 86 3.65 8.89 -9.86
C ASN A 86 2.83 7.63 -9.50
N GLY A 87 2.10 7.09 -10.47
CA GLY A 87 1.36 5.83 -10.34
C GLY A 87 2.00 4.72 -11.18
N LEU A 88 1.86 3.47 -10.74
CA LEU A 88 2.26 2.26 -11.46
C LEU A 88 1.13 1.25 -11.48
#